data_AF-A0A7J6UNR0-F1
#
_entry.id   AF-A0A7J6UNR0-F1
#
_cell.length_a   1.000
_cell.length_b   1.000
_cell.length_c   1.000
_cell.angle_alpha   90.00
_cell.angle_beta   90.00
_cell.angle_gamma   90.00
#
_symmetry.space_group_name_H-M   'P 1'
#
loop_
_entity.id
_entity.type
_entity.pdbx_description
1 polymer ?
#
loop_
_entity_poly.entity_id
_entity_poly.type
_entity_poly.pdbx_seq_one_letter_code
_entity_poly.pdbx_strand_id
1 'polypeptide(L)'
;MKGVSFSLEGEANDYVGKGLCGGDVDIRPPKPCAPEFRPEDNVIVGNACLYGATGGRLFVNGQAGDRFAVRNSGAVAVVEGCGDHGCEYMTRGVVVVLGTTGRNFAAGRRSMGLSQFYFPSFISHSPA
;
A
#
# COMPACT_ATOMS: atom_id res chain seq x y z
N MET A 1 1.29 -17.45 -12.20
CA MET A 1 2.76 -17.43 -12.40
C MET A 1 3.42 -17.52 -11.04
N LYS A 2 4.49 -18.30 -10.85
CA LYS A 2 5.32 -18.18 -9.64
C LYS A 2 6.17 -16.92 -9.83
N GLY A 3 5.84 -15.84 -9.13
CA GLY A 3 6.65 -14.61 -9.15
C GLY A 3 7.84 -14.72 -8.20
N VAL A 4 8.72 -13.72 -8.23
CA VAL A 4 9.87 -13.63 -7.31
C VAL A 4 9.40 -12.96 -6.02
N SER A 5 9.84 -13.51 -4.89
CA SER A 5 9.58 -12.90 -3.58
C SER A 5 10.81 -12.17 -3.07
N PHE A 6 10.59 -11.00 -2.48
CA PHE A 6 11.63 -10.14 -1.92
C PHE A 6 11.25 -9.72 -0.51
N SER A 7 12.21 -9.82 0.41
CA SER A 7 12.11 -9.23 1.74
C SER A 7 13.14 -8.12 1.86
N LEU A 8 12.70 -6.93 2.27
CA LEU A 8 13.57 -5.80 2.55
C LEU A 8 13.45 -5.43 4.03
N GLU A 9 14.59 -5.45 4.69
CA GLU A 9 14.76 -4.90 6.02
C GLU A 9 15.40 -3.51 5.88
N GLY A 10 14.60 -2.45 6.06
CA GLY A 10 14.96 -1.07 5.74
C GLY A 10 13.78 -0.29 5.18
N GLU A 11 14.09 0.67 4.32
CA GLU A 11 13.13 1.55 3.66
C GLU A 11 13.32 1.49 2.13
N ALA A 12 12.25 1.74 1.39
CA ALA A 12 12.27 1.80 -0.06
C ALA A 12 11.74 3.15 -0.57
N ASN A 13 12.29 3.59 -1.70
CA ASN A 13 11.83 4.79 -2.38
C ASN A 13 10.54 4.51 -3.19
N ASP A 14 10.22 5.39 -4.13
CA ASP A 14 9.04 5.30 -4.98
C ASP A 14 8.95 4.00 -5.79
N TYR A 15 7.72 3.67 -6.22
CA TYR A 15 7.41 2.62 -7.19
C TYR A 15 7.67 1.18 -6.72
N VAL A 16 7.67 0.93 -5.42
CA VAL A 16 7.70 -0.45 -4.88
C VAL A 16 6.59 -1.27 -5.53
N GLY A 17 6.95 -2.40 -6.14
CA GLY A 17 5.99 -3.29 -6.78
C GLY A 17 5.28 -2.69 -8.00
N LYS A 18 5.85 -1.68 -8.67
CA LYS A 18 5.33 -1.20 -9.97
C LYS A 18 5.22 -2.37 -10.94
N GLY A 19 4.02 -2.57 -11.49
CA GLY A 19 3.76 -3.68 -12.41
C GLY A 19 3.90 -5.07 -11.79
N LEU A 20 3.75 -5.22 -10.47
CA LEU A 20 3.79 -6.53 -9.80
C LEU A 20 2.81 -7.50 -10.49
N CYS A 21 3.30 -8.69 -10.83
CA CYS A 21 2.59 -9.72 -11.60
C CYS A 21 2.75 -11.16 -11.02
N GLY A 22 3.04 -11.27 -9.73
CA GLY A 22 3.15 -12.50 -8.94
C GLY A 22 4.19 -12.33 -7.82
N GLY A 23 4.32 -13.34 -6.95
CA GLY A 23 5.28 -13.30 -5.84
C GLY A 23 4.84 -12.39 -4.70
N ASP A 24 5.68 -12.30 -3.66
CA ASP A 24 5.40 -11.54 -2.45
C ASP A 24 6.56 -10.57 -2.15
N VAL A 25 6.24 -9.30 -1.92
CA VAL A 25 7.20 -8.29 -1.48
C VAL A 25 6.85 -7.91 -0.04
N ASP A 26 7.79 -8.07 0.88
CA ASP A 26 7.65 -7.58 2.26
C ASP A 26 8.72 -6.53 2.57
N ILE A 27 8.30 -5.43 3.18
CA ILE A 27 9.18 -4.34 3.59
C ILE A 27 8.90 -4.06 5.07
N ARG A 28 9.96 -4.08 5.87
CA ARG A 28 9.89 -3.86 7.31
C ARG A 28 11.10 -3.08 7.82
N PRO A 29 10.94 -2.29 8.89
CA PRO A 29 12.04 -1.56 9.51
C PRO A 29 13.21 -2.47 9.94
N PRO A 30 14.44 -1.92 10.02
CA PRO A 30 15.64 -2.67 10.41
C PRO A 30 15.67 -3.05 11.89
N LYS A 31 16.17 -4.24 12.21
CA LYS A 31 16.37 -4.69 13.59
C LYS A 31 17.85 -4.53 13.99
N PRO A 32 18.18 -3.87 15.11
CA PRO A 32 17.25 -3.19 16.04
C PRO A 32 16.80 -1.81 15.54
N CYS A 33 15.54 -1.44 15.81
CA CYS A 33 15.09 -0.05 15.73
C CYS A 33 15.33 0.67 17.06
N ALA A 34 15.28 2.01 17.03
CA ALA A 34 15.19 2.80 18.25
C ALA A 34 13.91 2.44 19.06
N PRO A 35 13.94 2.40 20.40
CA PRO A 35 12.79 2.02 21.24
C PRO A 35 11.50 2.83 21.00
N GLU A 36 11.65 4.08 20.60
CA GLU A 36 10.59 5.03 20.28
C GLU A 36 10.05 4.88 18.85
N PHE A 37 10.72 4.11 17.99
CA PHE A 37 10.28 3.91 16.63
C PHE A 37 8.95 3.13 16.61
N ARG A 38 7.97 3.67 15.88
CA ARG A 38 6.64 3.09 15.66
C ARG A 38 6.45 2.94 14.16
N PRO A 39 6.53 1.73 13.59
CA PRO A 39 6.37 1.53 12.16
C PRO A 39 5.10 2.20 11.60
N GLU A 40 4.00 2.12 12.35
CA GLU A 40 2.68 2.62 11.98
C GLU A 40 2.61 4.14 11.82
N ASP A 41 3.55 4.88 12.41
CA ASP A 41 3.64 6.34 12.36
C ASP A 41 4.68 6.84 11.35
N ASN A 42 5.40 5.94 10.65
CA ASN A 42 6.55 6.30 9.82
C ASN A 42 6.39 5.82 8.37
N VAL A 43 6.75 6.69 7.42
CA VAL A 43 6.77 6.34 5.99
C VAL A 43 8.02 5.53 5.69
N ILE A 44 7.84 4.30 5.19
CA ILE A 44 8.95 3.40 4.85
C ILE A 44 8.96 2.95 3.38
N VAL A 45 7.89 3.28 2.64
CA VAL A 45 7.84 3.12 1.19
C VAL A 45 7.38 4.42 0.53
N GLY A 46 8.01 4.76 -0.59
CA GLY A 46 7.71 5.99 -1.32
C GLY A 46 6.35 5.99 -2.05
N ASN A 47 6.24 6.91 -3.00
CA ASN A 47 5.02 7.17 -3.76
C ASN A 47 4.76 6.11 -4.83
N ALA A 48 3.52 6.04 -5.29
CA ALA A 48 3.10 5.27 -6.46
C ALA A 48 3.48 3.78 -6.39
N CYS A 49 3.54 3.22 -5.18
CA CYS A 49 3.68 1.78 -4.97
C CYS A 49 2.52 1.04 -5.68
N LEU A 50 2.80 -0.14 -6.24
CA LEU A 50 1.85 -0.97 -6.99
C LEU A 50 1.21 -0.29 -8.21
N TYR A 51 1.86 0.73 -8.79
CA TYR A 51 1.38 1.39 -10.00
C TYR A 51 1.03 0.35 -11.08
N GLY A 52 -0.25 0.24 -11.42
CA GLY A 52 -0.76 -0.64 -12.48
C GLY A 52 -0.72 -2.14 -12.18
N ALA A 53 -0.60 -2.59 -10.93
CA ALA A 53 -0.31 -3.99 -10.62
C ALA A 53 -1.41 -4.96 -11.11
N THR A 54 -1.07 -6.17 -11.56
CA THR A 54 -2.05 -7.19 -12.02
C THR A 54 -1.80 -8.59 -11.41
N GLY A 55 -1.01 -8.69 -10.34
CA GLY A 55 -1.02 -9.84 -9.42
C GLY A 55 0.20 -9.92 -8.52
N GLY A 56 0.11 -10.61 -7.38
CA GLY A 56 1.17 -10.67 -6.36
C GLY A 56 0.75 -9.97 -5.06
N ARG A 57 1.64 -9.97 -4.05
CA ARG A 57 1.36 -9.40 -2.73
C ARG A 57 2.42 -8.39 -2.30
N LEU A 58 1.98 -7.32 -1.64
CA LEU A 58 2.86 -6.35 -0.99
C LEU A 58 2.45 -6.21 0.48
N PHE A 59 3.40 -6.41 1.39
CA PHE A 59 3.22 -6.21 2.82
C PHE A 59 4.20 -5.14 3.30
N VAL A 60 3.66 -4.09 3.92
CA VAL A 60 4.46 -2.96 4.41
C VAL A 60 4.15 -2.79 5.90
N ASN A 61 5.17 -3.01 6.73
CA ASN A 61 5.14 -2.71 8.16
C ASN A 61 5.50 -1.23 8.37
N GLY A 62 4.59 -0.36 7.95
CA GLY A 62 4.69 1.09 8.06
C GLY A 62 3.81 1.81 7.04
N GLN A 63 3.96 3.13 6.94
CA GLN A 63 3.18 3.96 6.02
C GLN A 63 3.80 4.02 4.61
N ALA A 64 2.93 4.23 3.62
CA ALA A 64 3.29 4.54 2.25
C ALA A 64 3.09 6.01 1.91
N GLY A 65 3.85 6.51 0.93
CA GLY A 65 3.63 7.82 0.32
C GLY A 65 2.32 7.93 -0.47
N ASP A 66 2.24 8.98 -1.28
CA ASP A 66 1.06 9.29 -2.09
C ASP A 66 0.84 8.27 -3.22
N ARG A 67 -0.40 8.22 -3.72
CA ARG A 67 -0.81 7.38 -4.85
C ARG A 67 -0.53 5.89 -4.65
N PHE A 68 -0.55 5.43 -3.40
CA PHE A 68 -0.41 4.01 -3.09
C PHE A 68 -1.46 3.17 -3.84
N ALA A 69 -1.05 2.13 -4.55
CA ALA A 69 -1.91 1.25 -5.35
C ALA A 69 -2.73 1.95 -6.45
N VAL A 70 -2.23 3.07 -6.99
CA VAL A 70 -2.83 3.72 -8.16
C VAL A 70 -2.89 2.75 -9.35
N ARG A 71 -4.04 2.67 -10.00
CA ARG A 71 -4.34 1.75 -11.11
C ARG A 71 -4.12 0.26 -10.79
N ASN A 72 -4.08 -0.14 -9.51
CA ASN A 72 -4.01 -1.55 -9.15
C ASN A 72 -5.19 -2.32 -9.78
N SER A 73 -4.87 -3.42 -10.42
CA SER A 73 -5.72 -4.24 -11.27
C SER A 73 -5.53 -5.73 -10.99
N GLY A 74 -4.97 -6.10 -9.83
CA GLY A 74 -4.90 -7.51 -9.38
C GLY A 74 -4.00 -7.85 -8.20
N ALA A 75 -3.22 -6.92 -7.64
CA ALA A 75 -2.37 -7.20 -6.48
C ALA A 75 -3.14 -7.09 -5.15
N VAL A 76 -2.66 -7.83 -4.15
CA VAL A 76 -3.10 -7.73 -2.74
C VAL A 76 -2.08 -6.93 -1.95
N ALA A 77 -2.52 -5.99 -1.13
CA ALA A 77 -1.62 -5.19 -0.32
C ALA A 77 -2.12 -5.02 1.12
N VAL A 78 -1.17 -4.96 2.06
CA VAL A 78 -1.39 -4.51 3.45
C VAL A 78 -0.36 -3.45 3.78
N VAL A 79 -0.82 -2.32 4.32
CA VAL A 79 0.01 -1.16 4.71
C VAL A 79 -0.58 -0.52 5.96
N GLU A 80 0.25 0.15 6.77
CA GLU A 80 -0.19 0.77 8.03
C GLU A 80 -0.68 2.21 7.88
N GLY A 81 -0.52 2.81 6.70
CA GLY A 81 -1.10 4.10 6.34
C GLY A 81 -0.73 4.47 4.91
N CYS A 82 -1.42 5.42 4.30
CA CYS A 82 -0.99 5.96 3.01
C CYS A 82 -1.30 7.45 2.85
N GLY A 83 -0.51 8.12 2.02
CA GLY A 83 -0.73 9.51 1.63
C GLY A 83 -1.97 9.74 0.76
N ASP A 84 -2.00 10.89 0.08
CA ASP A 84 -3.11 11.33 -0.75
C ASP A 84 -3.27 10.44 -2.01
N HIS A 85 -4.50 10.38 -2.53
CA HIS A 85 -4.84 9.66 -3.77
C HIS A 85 -4.55 8.15 -3.71
N GLY A 86 -4.57 7.56 -2.51
CA GLY A 86 -4.48 6.11 -2.35
C GLY A 86 -5.59 5.39 -3.13
N CYS A 87 -5.23 4.32 -3.82
CA CYS A 87 -6.11 3.48 -4.64
C CYS A 87 -6.84 4.21 -5.77
N GLU A 88 -6.30 5.34 -6.24
CA GLU A 88 -6.83 6.08 -7.38
C GLU A 88 -6.84 5.21 -8.65
N TYR A 89 -7.95 5.24 -9.41
CA TYR A 89 -8.14 4.44 -10.63
C TYR A 89 -7.96 2.92 -10.47
N MET A 90 -8.01 2.41 -9.24
CA MET A 90 -7.97 0.97 -9.00
C MET A 90 -9.17 0.29 -9.69
N THR A 91 -8.92 -0.88 -10.28
CA THR A 91 -9.96 -1.66 -10.98
C THR A 91 -10.19 -3.03 -10.35
N ARG A 92 -9.13 -3.69 -9.84
CA ARG A 92 -9.15 -5.04 -9.24
C ARG A 92 -8.03 -5.18 -8.20
N GLY A 93 -8.14 -6.18 -7.32
CA GLY A 93 -7.19 -6.44 -6.24
C GLY A 93 -7.78 -6.12 -4.85
N VAL A 94 -6.99 -6.29 -3.80
CA VAL A 94 -7.42 -6.04 -2.41
C VAL A 94 -6.36 -5.15 -1.75
N VAL A 95 -6.79 -4.08 -1.08
CA VAL A 95 -5.88 -3.21 -0.34
C VAL A 95 -6.43 -3.02 1.07
N VAL A 96 -5.63 -3.41 2.06
CA VAL A 96 -5.91 -3.20 3.48
C VAL A 96 -5.01 -2.08 3.97
N VAL A 97 -5.63 -1.05 4.55
CA VAL A 97 -4.92 0.06 5.21
C VAL A 97 -5.27 -0.01 6.68
N LEU A 98 -4.28 -0.27 7.54
CA LEU A 98 -4.50 -0.48 8.97
C LEU A 98 -4.63 0.84 9.75
N GLY A 99 -4.06 1.93 9.24
CA GLY A 99 -4.13 3.27 9.84
C GLY A 99 -4.76 4.30 8.92
N THR A 100 -4.18 5.51 8.91
CA THR A 100 -4.78 6.67 8.24
C THR A 100 -4.56 6.66 6.73
N THR A 101 -5.49 7.32 6.01
CA THR A 101 -5.39 7.57 4.57
C THR A 101 -5.44 9.06 4.29
N GLY A 102 -4.69 9.52 3.30
CA GLY A 102 -4.79 10.89 2.80
C GLY A 102 -6.10 11.19 2.05
N ARG A 103 -6.16 12.39 1.47
CA ARG A 103 -7.30 12.92 0.72
C ARG A 103 -7.51 12.18 -0.59
N ASN A 104 -8.72 12.27 -1.16
CA ASN A 104 -9.07 11.67 -2.45
C ASN A 104 -8.82 10.16 -2.54
N PHE A 105 -8.89 9.46 -1.40
CA PHE A 105 -8.77 8.01 -1.37
C PHE A 105 -9.85 7.36 -2.24
N ALA A 106 -9.43 6.38 -3.06
CA ALA A 106 -10.25 5.66 -4.03
C ALA A 106 -10.92 6.53 -5.12
N ALA A 107 -10.38 7.72 -5.42
CA ALA A 107 -10.86 8.54 -6.53
C ALA A 107 -10.75 7.81 -7.89
N GLY A 108 -11.76 7.96 -8.75
CA GLY A 108 -11.77 7.36 -10.09
C GLY A 108 -11.82 5.82 -10.13
N ARG A 109 -12.07 5.15 -8.99
CA ARG A 109 -12.21 3.69 -8.91
C ARG A 109 -13.39 3.22 -9.78
N ARG A 110 -13.15 2.23 -10.64
CA ARG A 110 -14.21 1.57 -11.46
C ARG A 110 -14.58 0.25 -10.77
N SER A 111 -15.86 -0.02 -10.55
CA SER A 111 -16.38 -1.18 -9.79
C SER A 111 -16.32 -2.53 -10.53
N MET A 112 -15.35 -2.75 -11.42
CA MET A 112 -15.26 -4.02 -12.15
C MET A 112 -14.53 -5.10 -11.33
N GLY A 113 -15.18 -5.59 -10.27
CA GLY A 113 -14.69 -6.69 -9.42
C GLY A 113 -14.73 -6.39 -7.92
N LEU A 114 -14.41 -7.41 -7.10
CA LEU A 114 -14.26 -7.29 -5.65
C LEU A 114 -13.00 -6.48 -5.31
N SER A 115 -13.16 -5.17 -5.14
CA SER A 115 -12.18 -4.31 -4.47
C SER A 115 -12.67 -4.10 -3.03
N GLN A 116 -12.03 -4.78 -2.08
CA GLN A 116 -12.35 -4.68 -0.66
C GLN A 116 -11.32 -3.78 0.02
N PHE A 117 -11.83 -2.77 0.72
CA PHE A 117 -11.07 -1.97 1.68
C PHE A 117 -11.48 -2.44 3.06
N TYR A 118 -10.50 -2.82 3.87
CA TYR A 118 -10.75 -3.15 5.26
C TYR A 118 -10.04 -2.12 6.13
N PHE A 119 -10.84 -1.39 6.91
CA PHE A 119 -10.38 -0.42 7.89
C PHE A 119 -10.77 -0.95 9.28
N PRO A 120 -9.84 -1.47 10.08
CA PRO A 120 -10.08 -1.75 11.48
C PRO A 120 -10.10 -0.42 12.25
N SER A 121 -11.20 0.33 12.13
CA SER A 121 -11.61 1.43 13.01
C SER A 121 -10.53 2.46 13.41
N PHE A 122 -10.35 3.53 12.62
CA PHE A 122 -10.24 4.93 13.09
C PHE A 122 -10.44 5.86 11.88
N ILE A 123 -11.70 6.20 11.64
CA ILE A 123 -12.09 7.18 10.63
C ILE A 123 -11.96 8.56 11.28
N SER A 124 -10.90 9.31 10.97
CA SER A 124 -10.96 10.78 10.97
C SER A 124 -11.11 11.23 9.52
N HIS A 125 -12.36 11.37 9.07
CA HIS A 125 -12.61 12.17 7.87
C HIS A 125 -12.12 13.59 8.19
N SER A 126 -11.03 14.03 7.54
CA SER A 126 -10.79 15.47 7.42
C SER A 126 -11.90 16.02 6.52
N PRO A 127 -12.70 17.01 6.97
CA PRO A 127 -13.70 17.62 6.12
C PRO A 127 -13.02 18.32 4.94
N ALA A 128 -13.71 18.30 3.80
CA ALA A 128 -13.36 19.03 2.59
C ALA A 128 -13.23 20.55 2.84
#